data_AF-A0A0B2UM73-F1
#
_entry.id   AF-A0A0B2UM73-F1
#
_cell.length_a   1.000
_cell.length_b   1.000
_cell.length_c   1.000
_cell.angle_alpha   90.00
_cell.angle_beta   90.00
_cell.angle_gamma   90.00
#
_symmetry.space_group_name_H-M   'P 1'
#
loop_
_entity.id
_entity.type
_entity.pdbx_description
1 polymer ?
#
loop_
_entity_poly.entity_id
_entity_poly.type
_entity_poly.pdbx_seq_one_letter_code
_entity_poly.pdbx_strand_id
1 'polypeptide(L)'
;MFLPPEPNTKERKKFDLEGLRVYYLICEDLGIAEDECIKKSFYHLMAWAGQDKFNREVRLLRDYIMNVRSEKGRDPGARDKLAA
;
A
#
# COMPACT_ATOMS: atom_id res chain seq x y z
N MET A 1 10.69 -6.55 18.95
CA MET A 1 10.04 -5.36 18.35
C MET A 1 11.08 -4.73 17.42
N PHE A 2 10.85 -4.72 16.11
CA PHE A 2 11.77 -4.08 15.16
C PHE A 2 11.45 -2.58 15.15
N LEU A 3 12.34 -1.76 15.71
CA LEU A 3 12.19 -0.31 15.63
C LEU A 3 12.66 0.16 14.25
N PRO A 4 11.87 0.98 13.54
CA PRO A 4 12.35 1.61 12.31
C PRO A 4 13.55 2.52 12.65
N PRO A 5 14.49 2.71 11.71
CA PRO A 5 15.59 3.67 11.90
C PRO A 5 15.09 5.09 12.16
N GLU A 6 15.94 5.94 12.72
CA GLU A 6 15.60 7.33 13.03
C GLU A 6 15.18 8.13 11.78
N PRO A 7 14.19 9.04 11.89
CA PRO A 7 13.79 9.92 10.79
C PRO A 7 14.96 10.74 10.23
N ASN A 8 14.82 11.12 8.96
CA ASN A 8 15.77 11.92 8.17
C ASN A 8 17.16 11.25 8.00
N THR A 9 17.24 9.92 8.14
CA THR A 9 18.45 9.12 7.86
C THR A 9 18.34 8.39 6.52
N LYS A 10 19.48 8.00 5.94
CA LYS A 10 19.51 7.20 4.70
C LYS A 10 18.94 5.80 4.94
N GLU A 11 19.20 5.26 6.13
CA GLU A 11 18.72 3.98 6.61
C GLU A 11 17.19 3.97 6.69
N ARG A 12 16.60 5.04 7.25
CA ARG A 12 15.14 5.18 7.29
C ARG A 12 14.54 5.33 5.91
N LYS A 13 15.13 6.14 5.03
CA LYS A 13 14.67 6.25 3.64
C LYS A 13 14.68 4.90 2.92
N LYS A 14 15.74 4.10 3.08
CA LYS A 14 15.83 2.76 2.50
C LYS A 14 14.74 1.84 3.06
N PHE A 15 14.59 1.81 4.39
CA PHE A 15 13.56 1.03 5.07
C PHE A 15 12.14 1.38 4.58
N ASP A 16 11.82 2.67 4.48
CA ASP A 16 10.52 3.15 4.02
C ASP A 16 10.24 2.77 2.55
N LEU A 17 11.25 2.87 1.68
CA LEU A 17 11.14 2.47 0.26
C LEU A 17 10.96 0.96 0.08
N GLU A 18 11.63 0.14 0.90
CA GLU A 18 11.42 -1.31 0.93
C GLU A 18 9.98 -1.65 1.36
N GLY A 19 9.46 -0.95 2.37
CA GLY A 19 8.06 -1.06 2.79
C GLY A 19 7.07 -0.64 1.68
N LEU A 20 7.34 0.46 0.97
CA LEU A 20 6.53 0.87 -0.18
C LEU A 20 6.51 -0.18 -1.28
N ARG A 21 7.65 -0.80 -1.59
CA ARG A 21 7.72 -1.84 -2.62
C ARG A 21 6.74 -2.99 -2.31
N VAL A 22 6.62 -3.39 -1.04
CA VAL A 22 5.65 -4.41 -0.62
C VAL A 22 4.21 -3.96 -0.88
N TYR A 23 3.86 -2.71 -0.55
CA TYR A 23 2.53 -2.17 -0.85
C TYR A 23 2.24 -2.12 -2.36
N TYR A 24 3.24 -1.79 -3.19
CA TYR A 24 3.06 -1.76 -4.64
C TYR A 24 2.74 -3.16 -5.19
N LEU A 25 3.45 -4.19 -4.73
CA LEU A 25 3.16 -5.59 -5.11
C LEU A 25 1.75 -6.00 -4.71
N ILE A 26 1.28 -5.60 -3.51
CA ILE A 26 -0.10 -5.86 -3.09
C ILE A 26 -1.11 -5.13 -4.00
N CYS A 27 -0.81 -3.91 -4.42
CA CYS A 27 -1.65 -3.19 -5.39
C CYS A 27 -1.68 -3.90 -6.76
N GLU A 28 -0.57 -4.49 -7.20
CA GLU A 28 -0.52 -5.30 -8.44
C GLU A 28 -1.40 -6.55 -8.31
N ASP A 29 -1.28 -7.30 -7.21
CA ASP A 29 -2.12 -8.47 -6.92
C ASP A 29 -3.61 -8.12 -6.85
N LEU A 30 -3.93 -6.93 -6.33
CA LEU A 30 -5.28 -6.40 -6.27
C LEU A 30 -5.73 -5.78 -7.60
N GLY A 31 -4.89 -5.68 -8.62
CA GLY A 31 -5.22 -5.10 -9.92
C GLY A 31 -5.53 -3.60 -9.88
N ILE A 32 -4.99 -2.88 -8.89
CA ILE A 32 -5.19 -1.42 -8.70
C ILE A 32 -3.90 -0.62 -8.89
N ALA A 33 -2.76 -1.26 -9.18
CA ALA A 33 -1.46 -0.58 -9.34
C ALA A 33 -1.46 0.45 -10.48
N GLU A 34 -2.26 0.23 -11.52
CA GLU A 34 -2.32 1.11 -12.69
C GLU A 34 -3.18 2.36 -12.49
N ASP A 35 -3.97 2.42 -11.41
CA ASP A 35 -4.82 3.55 -11.05
C ASP A 35 -3.98 4.83 -10.86
N GLU A 36 -4.42 5.93 -11.48
CA GLU A 36 -3.67 7.20 -11.47
C GLU A 36 -3.51 7.77 -10.04
N CYS A 37 -4.52 7.62 -9.19
CA CYS A 37 -4.46 8.05 -7.79
C CYS A 37 -3.44 7.21 -7.01
N ILE A 38 -3.35 5.91 -7.30
CA ILE A 38 -2.35 5.02 -6.70
C ILE A 38 -0.95 5.42 -7.13
N LYS A 39 -0.71 5.61 -8.43
CA LYS A 39 0.59 6.09 -8.94
C LYS A 39 1.02 7.41 -8.31
N LYS A 40 0.12 8.40 -8.23
CA LYS A 40 0.38 9.69 -7.57
C LYS A 40 0.71 9.51 -6.09
N SER A 41 -0.02 8.64 -5.39
CA SER A 41 0.24 8.33 -3.98
C SER A 41 1.64 7.75 -3.78
N PHE A 42 2.04 6.77 -4.60
CA PHE A 42 3.40 6.23 -4.56
C PHE A 42 4.47 7.27 -4.88
N TYR A 43 4.24 8.13 -5.89
CA TYR A 43 5.16 9.22 -6.22
C TYR A 43 5.42 10.15 -5.03
N HIS A 44 4.36 10.60 -4.35
CA HIS A 44 4.49 11.45 -3.16
C HIS A 44 5.14 10.74 -1.98
N LEU A 45 4.79 9.48 -1.74
CA LEU A 45 5.38 8.69 -0.65
C LEU A 45 6.87 8.42 -0.88
N MET A 46 7.30 8.17 -2.13
CA MET A 46 8.73 8.07 -2.46
C MET A 46 9.49 9.38 -2.19
N ALA A 47 8.87 10.53 -2.45
CA ALA A 47 9.46 11.84 -2.16
C ALA A 47 9.56 12.11 -0.65
N TRP A 48 8.68 11.52 0.15
CA TRP A 48 8.64 11.70 1.61
C TRP A 48 9.33 10.60 2.40
N ALA A 49 9.73 9.50 1.77
CA ALA A 49 10.46 8.40 2.42
C ALA A 49 11.66 8.92 3.22
N GLY A 50 11.79 8.46 4.46
CA GLY A 50 12.75 8.97 5.42
C GLY A 50 12.19 10.04 6.36
N GLN A 51 11.12 10.75 6.02
CA GLN A 51 10.60 11.90 6.77
C GLN A 51 9.43 11.53 7.68
N ASP A 52 9.18 12.28 8.76
CA ASP A 52 8.11 11.99 9.72
C ASP A 52 6.71 11.90 9.09
N LYS A 53 6.43 12.77 8.12
CA LYS A 53 5.14 12.78 7.41
C LYS A 53 4.88 11.50 6.61
N PHE A 54 5.92 10.76 6.21
CA PHE A 54 5.76 9.49 5.51
C PHE A 54 4.89 8.51 6.30
N ASN A 55 5.12 8.41 7.62
CA ASN A 55 4.42 7.47 8.49
C ASN A 55 2.90 7.72 8.55
N ARG A 56 2.49 8.99 8.45
CA ARG A 56 1.07 9.34 8.46
C ARG A 56 0.41 8.93 7.14
N GLU A 57 1.06 9.26 6.03
CA GLU A 57 0.51 9.09 4.69
C GLU A 57 0.53 7.61 4.26
N VAL A 58 1.57 6.86 4.62
CA VAL A 58 1.65 5.42 4.30
C VAL A 58 0.56 4.62 5.02
N ARG A 59 0.08 5.08 6.19
CA ARG A 59 -1.07 4.46 6.88
C ARG A 59 -2.36 4.63 6.07
N LEU A 60 -2.57 5.80 5.46
CA LEU A 60 -3.74 6.03 4.60
C LEU A 60 -3.72 5.09 3.39
N LEU A 61 -2.57 4.95 2.74
CA LEU A 61 -2.41 3.99 1.64
C LEU A 61 -2.69 2.55 2.10
N ARG A 62 -2.12 2.13 3.25
CA ARG A 62 -2.34 0.80 3.82
C ARG A 62 -3.83 0.55 4.08
N ASP A 63 -4.50 1.49 4.74
CA ASP A 63 -5.90 1.34 5.12
C ASP A 63 -6.80 1.26 3.88
N TYR A 64 -6.51 2.06 2.84
CA TYR A 64 -7.16 1.93 1.53
C TYR A 64 -6.95 0.54 0.89
N ILE A 65 -5.71 0.06 0.84
CA ILE A 65 -5.39 -1.27 0.30
C ILE A 65 -6.16 -2.37 1.04
N MET A 66 -6.25 -2.28 2.37
CA MET A 66 -6.99 -3.25 3.18
C MET A 66 -8.49 -3.20 2.92
N ASN A 67 -9.06 -2.01 2.71
CA ASN A 67 -10.46 -1.86 2.34
C ASN A 67 -10.75 -2.52 0.99
N VAL A 68 -9.96 -2.21 -0.05
CA VAL A 68 -10.09 -2.83 -1.39
C VAL A 68 -9.96 -4.35 -1.31
N ARG A 69 -8.98 -4.85 -0.55
CA ARG A 69 -8.80 -6.29 -0.33
C ARG A 69 -10.01 -6.92 0.33
N SER A 70 -10.62 -6.25 1.30
CA SER A 70 -11.81 -6.74 2.00
C SER A 70 -13.04 -6.77 1.09
N GLU A 71 -13.19 -5.80 0.20
CA GLU A 71 -14.28 -5.73 -0.78
C GLU A 71 -14.14 -6.82 -1.84
N LYS A 72 -12.92 -7.04 -2.36
CA LYS A 72 -12.65 -8.17 -3.28
C LYS A 72 -12.84 -9.53 -2.63
N GLY A 73 -12.55 -9.67 -1.34
CA GLY A 73 -12.83 -10.89 -0.58
C GLY A 73 -14.32 -11.10 -0.27
N ARG A 74 -15.16 -10.05 -0.42
CA ARG A 74 -16.61 -10.07 -0.22
C ARG A 74 -17.41 -10.32 -1.49
N ASP A 75 -16.75 -10.63 -2.62
CA ASP A 75 -17.45 -11.07 -3.83
C ASP A 75 -17.35 -12.60 -4.05
N PRO A 76 -18.17 -13.42 -3.35
CA PRO A 76 -18.37 -14.83 -3.65
C PRO A 76 -19.44 -15.06 -4.73
N GLY A 77 -19.94 -14.01 -5.39
CA GLY A 77 -21.11 -14.03 -6.29
C GLY A 77 -20.98 -14.85 -7.59
N ALA A 78 -19.84 -15.49 -7.83
CA ALA A 78 -19.64 -16.41 -8.95
C ALA A 78 -19.95 -17.88 -8.64
N ARG A 79 -20.21 -18.26 -7.37
CA ARG A 79 -20.44 -19.68 -7.01
C ARG A 79 -21.91 -20.12 -6.94
N ASP A 80 -22.86 -19.18 -6.81
CA ASP A 80 -24.29 -19.51 -6.69
C ASP A 80 -25.11 -19.35 -7.99
N LYS A 81 -24.45 -19.16 -9.15
CA LYS A 81 -25.13 -19.13 -10.46
C LYS A 81 -24.94 -20.39 -11.31
N LEU A 82 -24.38 -21.45 -10.72
CA LEU A 82 -24.25 -22.78 -11.35
C LEU A 82 -25.22 -23.83 -10.77
N ALA A 83 -26.17 -23.40 -9.92
CA ALA A 83 -27.21 -24.25 -9.33
C ALA A 83 -28.64 -23.92 -9.79
N ALA A 84 -28.81 -23.28 -10.95
CA ALA A 84 -30.11 -23.05 -11.58
C ALA A 84 -30.10 -23.52 -13.03
#